data_AF-M2S1J1-F1
#
_entry.id   AF-M2S1J1-F1
#
_cell.length_a   1.000
_cell.length_b   1.000
_cell.length_c   1.000
_cell.angle_alpha   90.00
_cell.angle_beta   90.00
_cell.angle_gamma   90.00
#
_symmetry.space_group_name_H-M   'P 1'
#
loop_
_entity.id
_entity.type
_entity.pdbx_description
1 polymer ?
#
loop_
_entity_poly.entity_id
_entity_poly.type
_entity_poly.pdbx_seq_one_letter_code
_entity_poly.pdbx_strand_id
1 'polypeptide(L)'
;MQKKTTQQPCYCYLCQKSKMFEITNPKIKTTKLCVLILRSLKMLHPEMECYSIKTDINEFIQSHWVMLVKLKIFQTAQWKKAILDALNHCPLIECGKDFCHDRGYYRLKDNETTEKKEEISNPPFHILHHKNLKQNISQELYSCYDDLQRQLSYSVKVFSKLYSKYLKNCDTKRSDLVRDILERQNQVYDLFGNYKSAVMFF
;
A
#
# COMPACT_ATOMS: atom_id res chain seq x y z
N MET A 1 25.53 -4.24 20.35
CA MET A 1 25.61 -3.32 19.20
C MET A 1 24.20 -2.86 18.85
N GLN A 2 23.85 -1.59 19.10
CA GLN A 2 22.53 -1.04 18.81
C GLN A 2 22.55 -0.45 17.40
N LYS A 3 21.79 -1.03 16.46
CA LYS A 3 21.58 -0.42 15.13
C LYS A 3 20.70 0.82 15.30
N LYS A 4 21.28 2.00 15.09
CA LYS A 4 20.53 3.26 14.87
C LYS A 4 19.64 3.07 13.64
N THR A 5 18.34 2.96 13.83
CA THR A 5 17.36 3.05 12.74
C THR A 5 17.08 4.53 12.48
N THR A 6 17.57 5.04 11.36
CA THR A 6 17.06 6.25 10.73
C THR A 6 15.56 6.07 10.51
N GLN A 7 14.74 6.83 11.25
CA GLN A 7 13.28 6.80 11.11
C GLN A 7 12.90 7.47 9.78
N GLN A 8 12.87 6.69 8.70
CA GLN A 8 12.12 7.09 7.53
C GLN A 8 10.62 7.01 7.83
N PRO A 9 9.81 7.96 7.35
CA PRO A 9 8.37 7.92 7.54
C PRO A 9 7.80 6.68 6.83
N CYS A 10 7.13 5.81 7.58
CA CYS A 10 6.45 4.64 7.05
C CYS A 10 4.96 4.94 6.85
N TYR A 11 4.43 4.63 5.68
CA TYR A 11 3.03 4.88 5.32
C TYR A 11 2.16 3.61 5.29
N CYS A 12 2.62 2.53 5.92
CA CYS A 12 1.88 1.26 5.96
C CYS A 12 0.55 1.39 6.74
N TYR A 13 -0.32 0.39 6.58
CA TYR A 13 -1.66 0.40 7.20
C TYR A 13 -1.63 0.54 8.73
N LEU A 14 -0.64 -0.05 9.41
CA LEU A 14 -0.43 0.11 10.85
C LEU A 14 -0.08 1.57 11.21
N CYS A 15 0.86 2.18 10.47
CA CYS A 15 1.30 3.55 10.68
C CYS A 15 0.20 4.59 10.41
N GLN A 16 -0.66 4.35 9.42
CA GLN A 16 -1.86 5.18 9.19
C GLN A 16 -2.84 5.16 10.38
N LYS A 17 -2.76 4.13 11.23
CA LYS A 17 -3.53 3.97 12.47
C LYS A 17 -2.70 4.27 13.73
N SER A 18 -1.58 4.99 13.62
CA SER A 18 -0.67 5.30 14.74
C SER A 18 -1.39 5.88 15.97
N LYS A 19 -2.42 6.70 15.74
CA LYS A 19 -3.25 7.30 16.79
C LYS A 19 -3.84 6.28 17.76
N MET A 20 -4.10 5.04 17.31
CA MET A 20 -4.58 3.96 18.17
C MET A 20 -3.57 3.54 19.24
N PHE A 21 -2.28 3.80 19.02
CA PHE A 21 -1.17 3.45 19.90
C PHE A 21 -0.64 4.64 20.71
N GLU A 22 -1.21 5.83 20.51
CA GLU A 22 -0.90 7.03 21.30
C GLU A 22 -1.65 7.06 22.63
N ILE A 23 -2.77 6.34 22.72
CA ILE A 23 -3.58 6.21 23.93
C ILE A 23 -2.82 5.38 24.98
N THR A 24 -2.94 5.75 26.25
CA THR A 24 -2.40 5.00 27.38
C THR A 24 -2.98 3.58 27.42
N ASN A 25 -2.11 2.56 27.34
CA ASN A 25 -2.48 1.13 27.35
C ASN A 25 -3.49 0.74 26.24
N PRO A 26 -3.07 0.78 24.96
CA PRO A 26 -3.94 0.47 23.84
C PRO A 26 -4.41 -0.99 23.88
N LYS A 27 -5.71 -1.21 23.69
CA LYS A 27 -6.33 -2.55 23.71
C LYS A 27 -6.62 -3.01 22.28
N ILE A 28 -5.85 -3.98 21.81
CA ILE A 28 -6.06 -4.64 20.51
C ILE A 28 -5.99 -6.16 20.72
N LYS A 29 -6.98 -6.89 20.19
CA LYS A 29 -6.94 -8.36 20.15
C LYS A 29 -5.76 -8.83 19.30
N THR A 30 -5.02 -9.83 19.76
CA THR A 30 -3.81 -10.33 19.05
C THR A 30 -4.11 -10.77 17.62
N THR A 31 -5.26 -11.39 17.37
CA THR A 31 -5.72 -11.76 16.01
C THR A 31 -5.90 -10.54 15.11
N LYS A 32 -6.55 -9.48 15.62
CA LYS A 32 -6.70 -8.20 14.91
C LYS A 32 -5.36 -7.54 14.64
N LEU A 33 -4.41 -7.60 15.57
CA LEU A 33 -3.05 -7.12 15.34
C LEU A 33 -2.35 -7.90 14.20
N CYS A 34 -2.47 -9.22 14.18
CA CYS A 34 -1.88 -10.04 13.11
C CYS A 34 -2.46 -9.66 11.73
N VAL A 35 -3.77 -9.43 11.64
CA VAL A 35 -4.41 -8.92 10.42
C VAL A 35 -3.85 -7.55 10.03
N LEU A 36 -3.67 -6.62 10.98
CA LEU A 36 -3.07 -5.31 10.70
C LEU A 36 -1.63 -5.43 10.19
N ILE A 37 -0.84 -6.35 10.74
CA ILE A 37 0.54 -6.60 10.30
C ILE A 37 0.54 -7.15 8.88
N LEU A 38 -0.21 -8.20 8.58
CA LEU A 38 -0.27 -8.78 7.24
C LEU A 38 -0.83 -7.79 6.20
N ARG A 39 -1.82 -6.96 6.56
CA ARG A 39 -2.34 -5.91 5.68
C ARG A 39 -1.30 -4.82 5.41
N SER A 40 -0.48 -4.50 6.40
CA SER A 40 0.63 -3.55 6.25
C SER A 40 1.71 -4.12 5.34
N LEU A 41 2.07 -5.38 5.51
CA LEU A 41 3.02 -6.09 4.65
C LEU A 41 2.52 -6.18 3.20
N LYS A 42 1.24 -6.48 2.98
CA LYS A 42 0.63 -6.49 1.63
C LYS A 42 0.58 -5.11 0.97
N MET A 43 0.42 -4.06 1.76
CA MET A 43 0.48 -2.70 1.25
C MET A 43 1.91 -2.29 0.86
N LEU A 44 2.92 -2.72 1.62
CA LEU A 44 4.32 -2.38 1.37
C LEU A 44 4.94 -3.23 0.25
N HIS A 45 4.53 -4.49 0.17
CA HIS A 45 5.05 -5.50 -0.75
C HIS A 45 3.88 -6.20 -1.48
N PRO A 46 3.20 -5.50 -2.40
CA PRO A 46 2.04 -6.02 -3.11
C PRO A 46 2.36 -7.23 -4.00
N GLU A 47 3.60 -7.36 -4.46
CA GLU A 47 4.11 -8.48 -5.25
C GLU A 47 4.22 -9.79 -4.47
N MET A 48 4.31 -9.73 -3.15
CA MET A 48 4.39 -10.94 -2.32
C MET A 48 3.01 -11.49 -2.02
N GLU A 49 2.85 -12.80 -2.17
CA GLU A 49 1.59 -13.50 -1.89
C GLU A 49 1.47 -13.98 -0.44
N CYS A 50 2.60 -14.30 0.19
CA CYS A 50 2.66 -14.79 1.56
C CYS A 50 3.89 -14.26 2.29
N TYR A 51 3.81 -14.27 3.63
CA TYR A 51 4.81 -13.68 4.51
C TYR A 51 5.28 -14.70 5.53
N SER A 52 6.59 -14.86 5.63
CA SER A 52 7.26 -15.71 6.62
C SER A 52 7.18 -15.09 8.01
N ILE A 53 6.78 -15.89 9.00
CA ILE A 53 6.81 -15.46 10.40
C ILE A 53 8.24 -15.28 10.91
N LYS A 54 9.20 -16.04 10.37
CA LYS A 54 10.59 -16.01 10.84
C LYS A 54 11.29 -14.73 10.40
N THR A 55 11.08 -14.31 9.16
CA THR A 55 11.70 -13.13 8.55
C THR A 55 10.72 -11.96 8.56
N ASP A 56 9.73 -11.96 7.68
CA ASP A 56 8.97 -10.77 7.28
C ASP A 56 8.14 -10.20 8.43
N ILE A 57 7.38 -11.04 9.13
CA ILE A 57 6.53 -10.60 10.26
C ILE A 57 7.40 -10.14 11.43
N ASN A 58 8.47 -10.87 11.75
CA ASN A 58 9.37 -10.49 12.84
C ASN A 58 10.10 -9.18 12.52
N GLU A 59 10.61 -9.02 11.31
CA GLU A 59 11.29 -7.80 10.86
C GLU A 59 10.34 -6.60 10.86
N PHE A 60 9.09 -6.79 10.43
CA PHE A 60 8.05 -5.78 10.53
C PHE A 60 7.78 -5.36 11.97
N ILE A 61 7.68 -6.33 12.90
CA ILE A 61 7.48 -6.03 14.33
C ILE A 61 8.67 -5.25 14.90
N GLN A 62 9.91 -5.64 14.55
CA GLN A 62 11.12 -4.98 15.03
C GLN A 62 11.23 -3.55 14.50
N SER A 63 10.94 -3.33 13.21
CA SER A 63 10.95 -1.98 12.61
C SER A 63 9.89 -1.05 13.21
N HIS A 64 8.77 -1.60 13.72
CA HIS A 64 7.68 -0.85 14.34
C HIS A 64 7.68 -0.94 15.88
N TRP A 65 8.77 -1.40 16.49
CA TRP A 65 8.83 -1.74 17.91
C TRP A 65 8.41 -0.58 18.83
N VAL A 66 8.81 0.65 18.51
CA VAL A 66 8.52 1.87 19.29
C VAL A 66 7.01 2.06 19.53
N MET A 67 6.19 1.69 18.54
CA MET A 67 4.73 1.76 18.64
C MET A 67 4.16 0.51 19.31
N LEU A 68 4.64 -0.67 18.91
CA LEU A 68 4.09 -1.96 19.30
C LEU A 68 4.37 -2.32 20.76
N VAL A 69 5.52 -1.95 21.32
CA VAL A 69 5.90 -2.26 22.72
C VAL A 69 4.90 -1.74 23.76
N LYS A 70 4.07 -0.76 23.38
CA LYS A 70 3.00 -0.22 24.24
C LYS A 70 1.84 -1.19 24.46
N LEU A 71 1.67 -2.20 23.61
CA LEU A 71 0.63 -3.22 23.77
C LEU A 71 1.07 -4.25 24.82
N LYS A 72 0.12 -4.69 25.66
CA LYS A 72 0.35 -5.70 26.70
C LYS A 72 0.99 -6.99 26.19
N ILE A 73 0.68 -7.42 24.96
CA ILE A 73 1.20 -8.68 24.42
C ILE A 73 2.74 -8.64 24.34
N PHE A 74 3.31 -7.49 23.95
CA PHE A 74 4.74 -7.31 23.74
C PHE A 74 5.50 -7.02 25.03
N GLN A 75 4.79 -6.80 26.14
CA GLN A 75 5.37 -6.72 27.48
C GLN A 75 5.67 -8.12 28.07
N THR A 76 5.18 -9.18 27.44
CA THR A 76 5.45 -10.57 27.86
C THR A 76 6.61 -11.17 27.05
N ALA A 77 7.45 -11.98 27.70
CA ALA A 77 8.55 -12.68 27.01
C ALA A 77 8.06 -13.69 25.95
N GLN A 78 6.79 -14.10 26.03
CA GLN A 78 6.18 -15.13 25.17
C GLN A 78 5.39 -14.54 23.99
N TRP A 79 5.58 -13.25 23.66
CA TRP A 79 4.84 -12.59 22.60
C TRP A 79 4.94 -13.31 21.24
N LYS A 80 6.08 -13.93 20.92
CA LYS A 80 6.27 -14.71 19.68
C LYS A 80 5.30 -15.87 19.59
N LYS A 81 5.10 -16.59 20.69
CA LYS A 81 4.13 -17.69 20.78
C LYS A 81 2.71 -17.17 20.65
N ALA A 82 2.39 -16.04 21.28
CA ALA A 82 1.07 -15.42 21.18
C ALA A 82 0.73 -14.94 19.76
N ILE A 83 1.70 -14.38 19.03
CA ILE A 83 1.54 -14.01 17.61
C ILE A 83 1.34 -15.25 16.75
N LEU A 84 2.16 -16.28 16.93
CA LEU A 84 2.03 -17.54 16.19
C LEU A 84 0.66 -18.19 16.42
N ASP A 85 0.21 -18.26 17.68
CA ASP A 85 -1.09 -18.78 18.08
C ASP A 85 -2.23 -17.99 17.41
N ALA A 86 -2.17 -16.66 17.48
CA ALA A 86 -3.15 -15.79 16.84
C ALA A 86 -3.18 -15.91 15.31
N LEU A 87 -2.03 -16.09 14.66
CA LEU A 87 -1.94 -16.32 13.21
C LEU A 87 -2.61 -17.65 12.82
N ASN A 88 -2.33 -18.73 13.56
CA ASN A 88 -2.88 -20.06 13.27
C ASN A 88 -4.38 -20.17 13.54
N HIS A 89 -4.92 -19.35 14.45
CA HIS A 89 -6.32 -19.39 14.86
C HIS A 89 -7.17 -18.24 14.29
N CYS A 90 -6.62 -17.36 13.44
CA CYS A 90 -7.38 -16.25 12.87
C CYS A 90 -8.20 -16.72 11.64
N PRO A 91 -9.53 -16.56 11.63
CA PRO A 91 -10.36 -16.97 10.49
C PRO A 91 -10.06 -16.21 9.19
N LEU A 92 -9.45 -15.04 9.28
CA LEU A 92 -9.12 -14.15 8.15
C LEU A 92 -7.72 -14.40 7.56
N ILE A 93 -6.96 -15.33 8.14
CA ILE A 93 -5.58 -15.63 7.78
C ILE A 93 -5.50 -17.08 7.32
N GLU A 94 -4.74 -17.32 6.24
CA GLU A 94 -4.41 -18.67 5.76
C GLU A 94 -2.99 -19.02 6.19
N CYS A 95 -2.81 -20.28 6.59
CA CYS A 95 -1.50 -20.83 6.89
C CYS A 95 -0.92 -21.47 5.62
N GLY A 96 0.38 -21.30 5.42
CA GLY A 96 1.13 -21.81 4.27
C GLY A 96 1.01 -23.32 4.08
N LYS A 97 0.69 -24.08 5.13
CA LYS A 97 0.36 -25.51 5.00
C LYS A 97 -0.72 -25.77 3.95
N ASP A 98 -1.69 -24.86 3.83
CA ASP A 98 -2.88 -25.02 3.00
C ASP A 98 -2.63 -24.60 1.53
N PHE A 99 -1.62 -23.77 1.25
CA PHE A 99 -1.40 -23.22 -0.11
C PHE A 99 0.04 -23.35 -0.66
N CYS A 100 1.06 -23.45 0.18
CA CYS A 100 2.46 -23.61 -0.24
C CYS A 100 3.19 -24.80 0.42
N HIS A 101 2.45 -25.63 1.17
CA HIS A 101 2.94 -26.79 1.93
C HIS A 101 4.08 -26.52 2.92
N ASP A 102 4.41 -25.25 3.18
CA ASP A 102 5.42 -24.84 4.16
C ASP A 102 4.78 -24.20 5.39
N ARG A 103 5.18 -24.69 6.57
CA ARG A 103 4.70 -24.19 7.85
C ARG A 103 5.50 -22.96 8.25
N GLY A 104 4.80 -21.85 8.47
CA GLY A 104 5.41 -20.59 8.89
C GLY A 104 5.24 -19.46 7.89
N TYR A 105 4.56 -19.71 6.77
CA TYR A 105 4.07 -18.67 5.86
C TYR A 105 2.61 -18.35 6.15
N TYR A 106 2.23 -17.08 6.00
CA TYR A 106 0.90 -16.59 6.29
C TYR A 106 0.46 -15.56 5.25
N ARG A 107 -0.82 -15.57 4.89
CA ARG A 107 -1.43 -14.54 4.05
C ARG A 107 -2.84 -14.21 4.51
N LEU A 108 -3.34 -13.04 4.11
CA LEU A 108 -4.75 -12.71 4.31
C LEU A 108 -5.58 -13.55 3.34
N LYS A 109 -6.76 -14.03 3.78
CA LYS A 109 -7.75 -14.61 2.88
C LYS A 109 -8.25 -13.55 1.91
N ASP A 110 -8.36 -13.92 0.64
CA ASP A 110 -9.02 -13.11 -0.38
C ASP A 110 -10.53 -13.11 -0.10
N ASN A 111 -10.92 -12.20 0.79
CA ASN A 111 -12.30 -12.00 1.17
C ASN A 111 -12.90 -10.88 0.31
N GLU A 112 -13.36 -11.20 -0.90
CA GLU A 112 -14.31 -10.32 -1.60
C GLU A 112 -15.66 -10.21 -0.85
N THR A 113 -15.90 -11.02 0.18
CA THR A 113 -17.26 -11.17 0.77
C THR A 113 -17.36 -11.06 2.30
N THR A 114 -16.26 -10.87 3.06
CA THR A 114 -16.26 -11.09 4.52
C THR A 114 -16.04 -9.83 5.37
N GLU A 115 -16.49 -8.65 4.91
CA GLU A 115 -16.61 -7.45 5.78
C GLU A 115 -17.96 -7.39 6.54
N LYS A 116 -18.81 -8.43 6.47
CA LYS A 116 -20.21 -8.38 6.98
C LYS A 116 -20.48 -8.98 8.36
N LYS A 117 -19.51 -9.49 9.14
CA LYS A 117 -19.84 -10.32 10.33
C LYS A 117 -19.25 -9.93 11.69
N GLU A 118 -18.72 -8.73 11.88
CA GLU A 118 -18.42 -8.22 13.23
C GLU A 118 -19.08 -6.85 13.49
N GLU A 119 -20.42 -6.82 13.49
CA GLU A 119 -21.19 -5.71 14.06
C GLU A 119 -22.30 -6.24 14.99
N ILE A 120 -22.03 -6.27 16.29
CA ILE A 120 -23.01 -6.09 17.38
C ILE A 120 -22.18 -5.37 18.47
N SER A 121 -22.38 -4.11 18.85
CA SER A 121 -23.62 -3.37 19.17
C SER A 121 -23.41 -1.84 19.07
N ASN A 122 -24.44 -1.12 18.59
CA ASN A 122 -24.73 0.34 18.61
C ASN A 122 -24.77 1.04 17.23
N PRO A 123 -25.63 2.07 17.08
CA PRO A 123 -26.81 2.11 16.19
C PRO A 123 -26.48 2.35 14.70
N PRO A 124 -27.46 2.14 13.79
CA PRO A 124 -27.24 2.11 12.35
C PRO A 124 -26.94 3.50 11.77
N PHE A 125 -25.66 3.86 11.70
CA PHE A 125 -25.20 5.06 10.97
C PHE A 125 -24.01 4.82 10.02
N HIS A 126 -23.40 3.63 9.98
CA HIS A 126 -22.12 3.42 9.27
C HIS A 126 -22.18 2.73 7.90
N ILE A 127 -23.30 2.11 7.50
CA ILE A 127 -23.37 1.37 6.22
C ILE A 127 -23.42 2.30 4.99
N LEU A 128 -23.96 3.51 5.12
CA LEU A 128 -23.97 4.52 4.04
C LEU A 128 -22.59 5.17 3.80
N HIS A 129 -21.77 5.26 4.85
CA HIS A 129 -20.51 5.99 4.80
C HIS A 129 -19.38 5.20 4.11
N HIS A 130 -19.37 3.86 4.22
CA HIS A 130 -18.31 3.03 3.63
C HIS A 130 -18.41 2.86 2.11
N LYS A 131 -19.62 2.75 1.56
CA LYS A 131 -19.82 2.76 0.10
C LYS A 131 -19.47 4.12 -0.49
N ASN A 132 -19.91 5.21 0.17
CA ASN A 132 -19.53 6.57 -0.19
C ASN A 132 -18.02 6.77 -0.08
N LEU A 133 -17.34 6.27 0.96
CA LEU A 133 -15.90 6.46 1.12
C LEU A 133 -15.09 5.71 0.04
N LYS A 134 -15.46 4.47 -0.31
CA LYS A 134 -14.78 3.73 -1.39
C LYS A 134 -15.05 4.36 -2.77
N GLN A 135 -16.26 4.86 -3.02
CA GLN A 135 -16.58 5.63 -4.23
C GLN A 135 -15.83 6.97 -4.25
N ASN A 136 -15.77 7.69 -3.14
CA ASN A 136 -15.08 8.97 -3.01
C ASN A 136 -13.56 8.80 -3.18
N ILE A 137 -12.94 7.78 -2.58
CA ILE A 137 -11.51 7.48 -2.79
C ILE A 137 -11.26 7.15 -4.26
N SER A 138 -12.15 6.37 -4.89
CA SER A 138 -12.01 6.06 -6.31
C SER A 138 -12.13 7.33 -7.16
N GLN A 139 -13.10 8.19 -6.88
CA GLN A 139 -13.29 9.47 -7.57
C GLN A 139 -12.14 10.44 -7.34
N GLU A 140 -11.61 10.54 -6.13
CA GLU A 140 -10.43 11.36 -5.80
C GLU A 140 -9.19 10.84 -6.53
N LEU A 141 -9.01 9.52 -6.61
CA LEU A 141 -7.91 8.91 -7.38
C LEU A 141 -8.05 9.17 -8.89
N TYR A 142 -9.26 9.03 -9.44
CA TYR A 142 -9.52 9.37 -10.84
C TYR A 142 -9.33 10.87 -11.12
N SER A 143 -9.76 11.74 -10.20
CA SER A 143 -9.52 13.18 -10.30
C SER A 143 -8.03 13.51 -10.24
N CYS A 144 -7.28 12.89 -9.32
CA CYS A 144 -5.82 13.04 -9.24
C CYS A 144 -5.14 12.56 -10.52
N TYR A 145 -5.61 11.45 -11.09
CA TYR A 145 -5.12 10.93 -12.36
C TYR A 145 -5.36 11.91 -13.52
N ASP A 146 -6.58 12.45 -13.64
CA ASP A 146 -6.94 13.42 -14.66
C ASP A 146 -6.15 14.73 -14.51
N ASP A 147 -5.96 15.20 -13.27
CA ASP A 147 -5.13 16.38 -12.97
C ASP A 147 -3.66 16.14 -13.35
N LEU A 148 -3.11 14.97 -13.02
CA LEU A 148 -1.75 14.59 -13.39
C LEU A 148 -1.60 14.51 -14.92
N GLN A 149 -2.56 13.89 -15.61
CA GLN A 149 -2.59 13.81 -17.07
C GLN A 149 -2.67 15.20 -17.70
N ARG A 150 -3.44 16.12 -17.11
CA ARG A 150 -3.55 17.51 -17.55
C ARG A 150 -2.26 18.28 -17.35
N GLN A 151 -1.62 18.13 -16.19
CA GLN A 151 -0.32 18.74 -15.90
C GLN A 151 0.76 18.24 -16.85
N LEU A 152 0.83 16.93 -17.12
CA LEU A 152 1.76 16.36 -18.10
C LEU A 152 1.51 16.93 -19.49
N SER A 153 0.26 16.95 -19.94
CA SER A 153 -0.12 17.50 -21.25
C SER A 153 0.21 19.00 -21.37
N TYR A 154 0.02 19.76 -20.29
CA TYR A 154 0.40 21.17 -20.25
C TYR A 154 1.91 21.35 -20.32
N SER A 155 2.67 20.61 -19.52
CA SER A 155 4.13 20.61 -19.54
C SER A 155 4.66 20.29 -20.93
N VAL A 156 4.13 19.27 -21.61
CA VAL A 156 4.52 18.92 -22.99
C VAL A 156 4.25 20.07 -23.96
N LYS A 157 3.08 20.73 -23.87
CA LYS A 157 2.79 21.91 -24.70
C LYS A 157 3.74 23.07 -24.44
N VAL A 158 4.08 23.33 -23.17
CA VAL A 158 5.05 24.37 -22.79
C VAL A 158 6.43 24.02 -23.33
N PHE A 159 6.88 22.77 -23.15
CA PHE A 159 8.14 22.30 -23.70
C PHE A 159 8.17 22.41 -25.22
N SER A 160 7.11 22.02 -25.94
CA SER A 160 7.01 22.17 -27.40
C SER A 160 7.08 23.63 -27.87
N LYS A 161 6.44 24.56 -27.14
CA LYS A 161 6.51 26.00 -27.44
C LYS A 161 7.88 26.60 -27.14
N LEU A 162 8.49 26.25 -26.02
CA LEU A 162 9.86 26.66 -25.68
C LEU A 162 10.86 26.07 -26.68
N TYR A 163 10.64 24.83 -27.10
CA TYR A 163 11.46 24.10 -28.06
C TYR A 163 11.39 24.68 -29.48
N SER A 164 10.20 25.01 -29.98
CA SER A 164 10.03 25.68 -31.28
C SER A 164 10.66 27.08 -31.30
N LYS A 165 10.76 27.75 -30.15
CA LYS A 165 11.52 29.00 -30.00
C LYS A 165 13.04 28.78 -29.89
N TYR A 166 13.46 27.68 -29.28
CA TYR A 166 14.87 27.31 -29.10
C TYR A 166 15.51 26.76 -30.39
N LEU A 167 14.81 25.92 -31.15
CA LEU A 167 15.25 25.36 -32.44
C LEU A 167 15.51 26.42 -33.50
N LYS A 168 14.78 27.54 -33.46
CA LYS A 168 15.05 28.69 -34.34
C LYS A 168 16.47 29.27 -34.15
N ASN A 169 17.14 28.92 -33.04
CA ASN A 169 18.42 29.50 -32.61
C ASN A 169 19.51 28.46 -32.30
N CYS A 170 19.44 27.20 -32.77
CA CYS A 170 20.42 26.16 -32.39
C CYS A 170 20.98 25.30 -33.53
N ASP A 171 22.23 24.85 -33.33
CA ASP A 171 23.07 24.13 -34.30
C ASP A 171 22.83 22.60 -34.29
N THR A 172 23.21 21.92 -35.38
CA THR A 172 22.66 20.61 -35.81
C THR A 172 22.83 19.48 -34.80
N LYS A 173 23.91 19.43 -34.00
CA LYS A 173 24.15 18.34 -33.03
C LYS A 173 23.24 18.36 -31.79
N ARG A 174 22.64 19.52 -31.45
CA ARG A 174 21.62 19.61 -30.38
C ARG A 174 20.24 19.13 -30.85
N SER A 175 20.02 19.02 -32.16
CA SER A 175 18.78 18.50 -32.75
C SER A 175 18.56 17.02 -32.44
N ASP A 176 19.62 16.22 -32.46
CA ASP A 176 19.51 14.75 -32.35
C ASP A 176 19.14 14.28 -30.94
N LEU A 177 19.77 14.84 -29.90
CA LEU A 177 19.40 14.55 -28.50
C LEU A 177 17.93 14.88 -28.23
N VAL A 178 17.40 15.92 -28.87
CA VAL A 178 16.01 16.32 -28.64
C VAL A 178 15.02 15.51 -29.47
N ARG A 179 15.41 15.03 -30.66
CA ARG A 179 14.62 14.04 -31.40
C ARG A 179 14.44 12.76 -30.58
N ASP A 180 15.50 12.27 -29.93
CA ASP A 180 15.44 11.10 -29.04
C ASP A 180 14.49 11.31 -27.84
N ILE A 181 14.49 12.51 -27.25
CA ILE A 181 13.58 12.83 -26.14
C ILE A 181 12.12 12.83 -26.62
N LEU A 182 11.83 13.40 -27.80
CA LEU A 182 10.48 13.45 -28.36
C LEU A 182 9.96 12.07 -28.78
N GLU A 183 10.81 11.21 -29.36
CA GLU A 183 10.45 9.82 -29.67
C GLU A 183 10.10 9.04 -28.41
N ARG A 184 10.90 9.16 -27.35
CA ARG A 184 10.60 8.52 -26.07
C ARG A 184 9.33 9.07 -25.42
N GLN A 185 9.03 10.36 -25.58
CA GLN A 185 7.79 10.94 -25.09
C GLN A 185 6.56 10.41 -25.84
N ASN A 186 6.63 10.25 -27.16
CA ASN A 186 5.53 9.67 -27.94
C ASN A 186 5.28 8.19 -27.58
N GLN A 187 6.35 7.41 -27.37
CA GLN A 187 6.22 6.03 -26.88
C GLN A 187 5.49 5.96 -25.54
N VAL A 188 5.78 6.91 -24.64
CA VAL A 188 5.09 7.00 -23.34
C VAL A 188 3.61 7.38 -23.54
N TYR A 189 3.29 8.32 -24.43
CA TYR A 189 1.90 8.65 -24.77
C TYR A 189 1.12 7.47 -25.37
N ASP A 190 1.73 6.69 -26.26
CA ASP A 190 1.09 5.52 -26.88
C ASP A 190 0.83 4.41 -25.84
N LEU A 191 1.77 4.20 -24.90
CA LEU A 191 1.57 3.30 -23.77
C LEU A 191 0.35 3.70 -22.93
N PHE A 192 0.17 4.98 -22.66
CA PHE A 192 -0.98 5.48 -21.90
C PHE A 192 -2.28 5.50 -22.73
N GLY A 193 -2.21 5.76 -24.04
CA GLY A 193 -3.36 5.72 -24.95
C GLY A 193 -3.94 4.32 -25.12
N ASN A 194 -3.09 3.31 -25.24
CA ASN A 194 -3.50 1.91 -25.41
C ASN A 194 -4.16 1.32 -24.15
N TYR A 195 -3.79 1.79 -22.96
CA TYR A 195 -4.43 1.38 -21.71
C TYR A 195 -5.89 1.85 -21.61
N LYS A 196 -6.23 3.01 -22.18
CA LYS A 196 -7.62 3.53 -22.15
C LYS A 196 -8.57 2.72 -23.02
N SER A 197 -8.07 2.13 -24.11
CA SER A 197 -8.84 1.27 -25.02
C SER A 197 -9.08 -0.13 -24.46
N ALA A 198 -8.13 -0.66 -23.67
CA ALA A 198 -8.26 -1.99 -23.06
C ALA A 198 -9.28 -2.04 -21.90
N VAL A 199 -9.55 -0.89 -21.26
CA VAL A 199 -10.42 -0.81 -20.07
C VAL A 199 -11.87 -0.46 -20.41
N MET A 200 -12.18 -0.04 -21.65
CA MET A 200 -13.56 0.16 -22.11
C MET A 200 -14.28 -1.12 -22.58
N PHE A 201 -13.63 -2.29 -22.50
CA PHE A 201 -14.20 -3.59 -22.89
C PHE A 201 -14.50 -4.54 -21.70
N PHE A 202 -14.59 -4.01 -20.48
CA PHE A 202 -15.05 -4.76 -19.30
C PHE A 202 -16.21 -4.05 -18.60
#